data_AF-V4IKY8-F1
#
_entry.id   AF-V4IKY8-F1
#
_cell.length_a   1.000
_cell.length_b   1.000
_cell.length_c   1.000
_cell.angle_alpha   90.00
_cell.angle_beta   90.00
_cell.angle_gamma   90.00
#
_symmetry.space_group_name_H-M   'P 1'
#
loop_
_entity.id
_entity.type
_entity.pdbx_description
1 polymer ?
#
loop_
_entity_poly.entity_id
_entity_poly.type
_entity_poly.pdbx_seq_one_letter_code
_entity_poly.pdbx_strand_id
1 'polypeptide(L)'
;MGQFEETTPETPALEIRERAMVEGILEGSPDGVGVVVVRLDCGCRKMAAVDENGDPASKIIMYRDGAETICDTCKDDQGSYLRVTQQFIHWREPEPPAKQQQRIAAKVMGTGTTTTH
;
A
#
# COMPACT_ATOMS: atom_id res chain seq x y z
N MET A 1 26.98 10.71 -26.96
CA MET A 1 25.94 11.53 -26.31
C MET A 1 24.97 10.55 -25.68
N GLY A 2 25.17 10.27 -24.39
CA GLY A 2 24.44 9.22 -23.68
C GLY A 2 23.00 9.64 -23.43
N GLN A 3 22.05 8.77 -23.80
CA GLN A 3 20.68 8.85 -23.33
C GLN A 3 20.68 8.44 -21.86
N PHE A 4 20.31 9.38 -20.98
CA PHE A 4 19.92 9.05 -19.63
C PHE A 4 18.47 8.59 -19.71
N GLU A 5 18.25 7.29 -19.69
CA GLU A 5 16.91 6.72 -19.49
C GLU A 5 16.45 7.12 -18.07
N GLU A 6 15.52 8.07 -18.01
CA GLU A 6 14.79 8.39 -16.79
C GLU A 6 13.99 7.15 -16.37
N THR A 7 14.56 6.38 -15.44
CA THR A 7 13.86 5.29 -14.76
C THR A 7 12.77 5.92 -13.90
N THR A 8 11.58 6.08 -14.49
CA THR A 8 10.37 6.37 -13.71
C THR A 8 10.19 5.18 -12.76
N PRO A 9 10.17 5.37 -11.43
CA PRO A 9 9.89 4.26 -10.53
C PRO A 9 8.47 3.79 -10.82
N GLU A 10 8.36 2.67 -11.51
CA GLU A 10 7.09 2.01 -11.81
C GLU A 10 6.47 1.55 -10.49
N THR A 11 5.44 2.29 -10.03
CA THR A 11 4.62 1.85 -8.90
C THR A 11 4.10 0.45 -9.22
N PRO A 12 4.27 -0.52 -8.30
CA PRO A 12 3.85 -1.89 -8.55
C PRO A 12 2.37 -1.94 -8.95
N ALA A 13 2.08 -2.64 -10.04
CA ALA A 13 0.70 -2.81 -10.48
C ALA A 13 -0.09 -3.67 -9.49
N LEU A 14 -1.35 -3.31 -9.29
CA LEU A 14 -2.30 -4.15 -8.56
C LEU A 14 -2.52 -5.47 -9.31
N GLU A 15 -2.44 -6.57 -8.58
CA GLU A 15 -2.94 -7.85 -9.06
C GLU A 15 -4.46 -7.82 -9.20
N ILE A 16 -5.01 -8.68 -10.06
CA ILE A 16 -6.47 -8.72 -10.35
C ILE A 16 -7.30 -8.82 -9.07
N ARG A 17 -6.84 -9.60 -8.09
CA ARG A 17 -7.52 -9.78 -6.80
C ARG A 17 -7.39 -8.59 -5.87
N GLU A 18 -6.28 -7.86 -5.94
CA GLU A 18 -6.07 -6.64 -5.15
C GLU A 18 -6.97 -5.52 -5.66
N ARG A 19 -7.20 -5.44 -6.98
CA ARG A 19 -8.04 -4.41 -7.60
C ARG A 19 -9.45 -4.36 -7.01
N ALA A 20 -10.15 -5.50 -6.98
CA ALA A 20 -11.50 -5.56 -6.44
C ALA A 20 -11.55 -5.17 -4.94
N MET A 21 -10.52 -5.55 -4.17
CA MET A 21 -10.42 -5.20 -2.76
C MET A 21 -10.16 -3.69 -2.57
N VAL A 22 -9.26 -3.12 -3.37
CA VAL A 22 -8.95 -1.69 -3.37
C VAL A 22 -10.18 -0.87 -3.73
N GLU A 23 -10.92 -1.26 -4.77
CA GLU A 23 -12.17 -0.61 -5.18
C GLU A 23 -13.20 -0.65 -4.05
N GLY A 24 -13.43 -1.81 -3.42
CA GLY A 24 -14.36 -1.92 -2.30
C GLY A 24 -13.94 -1.10 -1.07
N ILE A 25 -12.64 -1.01 -0.79
CA ILE A 25 -12.11 -0.16 0.29
C ILE A 25 -12.38 1.32 -0.01
N LEU A 26 -12.11 1.78 -1.25
CA LEU A 26 -12.36 3.16 -1.66
C LEU A 26 -13.85 3.50 -1.66
N GLU A 27 -14.70 2.59 -2.10
CA GLU A 27 -16.16 2.76 -2.06
C GLU A 27 -16.66 2.94 -0.62
N GLY A 28 -16.11 2.16 0.32
CA GLY A 28 -16.43 2.27 1.75
C GLY A 28 -15.77 3.45 2.47
N SER A 29 -14.84 4.16 1.82
CA SER A 29 -14.00 5.20 2.44
C SER A 29 -14.04 6.48 1.59
N PRO A 30 -15.11 7.29 1.69
CA PRO A 30 -15.32 8.44 0.81
C PRO A 30 -14.21 9.48 0.87
N ASP A 31 -13.59 9.65 2.05
CA ASP A 31 -12.46 10.57 2.29
C ASP A 31 -11.10 10.00 1.84
N GLY A 32 -11.08 8.75 1.38
CA GLY A 32 -9.89 8.07 0.90
C GLY A 32 -9.40 8.64 -0.44
N VAL A 33 -8.16 9.12 -0.45
CA VAL A 33 -7.45 9.61 -1.66
C VAL A 33 -6.56 8.53 -2.29
N GLY A 34 -6.37 7.42 -1.59
CA GLY A 34 -5.67 6.24 -2.08
C GLY A 34 -5.75 5.07 -1.10
N VAL A 35 -5.30 3.90 -1.52
CA VAL A 35 -5.21 2.69 -0.69
C VAL A 35 -3.76 2.26 -0.61
N VAL A 36 -3.27 2.13 0.61
CA VAL A 36 -1.96 1.56 0.90
C VAL A 36 -2.08 0.06 0.75
N VAL A 37 -1.18 -0.54 0.00
CA VAL A 37 -1.08 -1.99 -0.17
C VAL A 37 0.26 -2.45 0.34
N VAL A 38 0.24 -3.38 1.29
CA VAL A 38 1.43 -4.00 1.88
C VAL A 38 1.37 -5.49 1.64
N ARG A 39 2.37 -6.05 0.95
CA ARG A 39 2.53 -7.49 0.72
C ARG A 39 3.52 -8.06 1.72
N LEU A 40 3.19 -9.22 2.29
CA LEU A 40 4.00 -9.94 3.26
C LEU A 40 4.59 -11.21 2.65
N ASP A 41 5.74 -11.65 3.15
CA ASP A 41 6.45 -12.87 2.73
C ASP A 41 5.60 -14.16 2.78
N CYS A 42 4.62 -14.22 3.68
CA CYS A 42 3.69 -15.33 3.85
C CYS A 42 2.51 -15.35 2.84
N GLY A 43 2.47 -14.38 1.91
CA GLY A 43 1.40 -14.21 0.93
C GLY A 43 0.14 -13.51 1.48
N CYS A 44 0.18 -13.02 2.73
CA CYS A 44 -0.86 -12.13 3.24
C CYS A 44 -0.64 -10.70 2.73
N ARG A 45 -1.73 -9.94 2.66
CA ARG A 45 -1.72 -8.52 2.32
C ARG A 45 -2.42 -7.72 3.41
N LYS A 46 -1.94 -6.50 3.62
CA LYS A 46 -2.63 -5.48 4.40
C LYS A 46 -3.01 -4.32 3.50
N MET A 47 -4.23 -3.84 3.65
CA MET A 47 -4.74 -2.72 2.88
C MET A 47 -5.51 -1.75 3.78
N ALA A 48 -5.35 -0.46 3.52
CA ALA A 48 -6.13 0.59 4.18
C ALA A 48 -6.21 1.82 3.28
N ALA A 49 -7.40 2.42 3.17
CA ALA A 49 -7.57 3.76 2.63
C ALA A 49 -6.85 4.79 3.50
N VAL A 50 -6.27 5.79 2.85
CA VAL A 50 -5.65 6.97 3.48
C VAL A 50 -6.27 8.24 2.94
N ASP A 51 -6.36 9.26 3.79
CA ASP A 51 -6.89 10.58 3.44
C ASP A 51 -5.81 11.53 2.89
N GLU A 52 -6.19 12.76 2.60
CA GLU A 52 -5.31 13.81 2.07
C GLU A 52 -4.12 14.19 2.98
N ASN A 53 -4.23 13.88 4.27
CA ASN A 53 -3.23 14.11 5.29
C ASN A 53 -2.34 12.87 5.50
N GLY A 54 -2.65 11.75 4.87
CA GLY A 54 -2.01 10.45 5.07
C GLY A 54 -2.41 9.80 6.40
N ASP A 55 -3.58 10.14 6.93
CA ASP A 55 -4.21 9.47 8.07
C ASP A 55 -5.12 8.33 7.58
N PRO A 56 -5.38 7.29 8.40
CA PRO A 56 -6.26 6.20 8.02
C PRO A 56 -7.69 6.69 7.77
N ALA A 57 -8.19 6.48 6.55
CA ALA A 57 -9.59 6.72 6.18
C ALA A 57 -10.46 5.45 6.32
N SER A 58 -9.87 4.34 6.77
CA SER A 58 -10.53 3.05 6.95
C SER A 58 -9.82 2.19 8.01
N LYS A 59 -10.45 1.07 8.38
CA LYS A 59 -9.77 0.02 9.16
C LYS A 59 -8.78 -0.73 8.27
N ILE A 60 -7.68 -1.19 8.86
CA ILE A 60 -6.74 -2.08 8.17
C ILE A 60 -7.43 -3.41 7.90
N ILE A 61 -7.51 -3.78 6.62
CA ILE A 61 -7.99 -5.07 6.16
C ILE A 61 -6.77 -5.96 5.91
N MET A 62 -6.78 -7.16 6.47
CA MET A 62 -5.75 -8.16 6.24
C MET A 62 -6.38 -9.44 5.69
N TYR A 63 -5.80 -9.98 4.62
CA TYR A 63 -6.29 -11.21 3.99
C TYR A 63 -5.16 -11.96 3.31
N ARG A 64 -5.42 -13.21 2.91
CA ARG A 64 -4.49 -14.04 2.16
C ARG A 64 -5.14 -14.49 0.87
N ASP A 65 -4.38 -14.49 -0.22
CA ASP A 65 -4.89 -14.95 -1.50
C ASP A 65 -5.39 -16.39 -1.45
N GLY A 66 -6.61 -16.59 -1.94
CA GLY A 66 -7.22 -17.92 -2.05
C GLY A 66 -7.58 -18.55 -0.70
N ALA A 67 -7.60 -17.78 0.39
CA ALA A 67 -7.97 -18.27 1.71
C ALA A 67 -9.08 -17.39 2.32
N GLU A 68 -10.01 -18.04 3.02
CA GLU A 68 -11.09 -17.37 3.77
C GLU A 68 -10.57 -16.67 5.04
N THR A 69 -9.37 -17.04 5.50
CA THR A 69 -8.78 -16.55 6.75
C THR A 69 -7.32 -16.15 6.60
N ILE A 70 -6.89 -15.23 7.45
CA ILE A 70 -5.48 -14.84 7.63
C ILE A 70 -4.65 -16.07 8.07
N CYS A 71 -3.37 -16.14 7.69
CA CYS A 71 -2.48 -17.23 8.12
C CYS A 71 -2.12 -17.14 9.62
N ASP A 72 -1.69 -18.25 10.22
CA ASP A 72 -1.40 -18.29 11.65
C ASP A 72 -0.26 -17.35 12.06
N THR A 73 0.80 -17.23 11.24
CA THR A 73 1.88 -16.27 11.48
C THR A 73 1.37 -14.83 11.60
N CYS A 74 0.46 -14.42 10.72
CA CYS A 74 -0.13 -13.09 10.77
C CYS A 74 -1.15 -12.92 11.91
N LYS A 75 -1.74 -14.00 12.43
CA LYS A 75 -2.54 -13.93 13.66
C LYS A 75 -1.65 -13.72 14.88
N ASP A 76 -0.47 -14.33 14.88
CA ASP A 76 0.49 -14.26 15.99
C ASP A 76 1.20 -12.90 16.06
N ASP A 77 1.70 -12.40 14.92
CA ASP A 77 2.52 -11.18 14.87
C ASP A 77 1.79 -9.97 14.27
N GLN A 78 0.50 -10.12 13.97
CA GLN A 78 -0.35 -9.10 13.36
C GLN A 78 0.19 -8.60 12.02
N GLY A 79 0.90 -9.44 11.26
CA GLY A 79 1.54 -9.12 9.99
C GLY A 79 2.73 -8.16 10.16
N SER A 80 3.70 -8.54 10.99
CA SER A 80 4.84 -7.70 11.35
C SER A 80 5.47 -6.93 10.17
N TYR A 81 5.82 -5.66 10.40
CA TYR A 81 6.48 -4.81 9.40
C TYR A 81 7.82 -5.40 8.92
N LEU A 82 8.49 -6.21 9.75
CA LEU A 82 9.74 -6.89 9.39
C LEU A 82 9.59 -7.90 8.25
N ARG A 83 8.35 -8.30 7.91
CA ARG A 83 8.03 -9.27 6.87
C ARG A 83 7.48 -8.63 5.58
N VAL A 84 7.52 -7.30 5.50
CA VAL A 84 7.06 -6.56 4.32
C VAL A 84 8.02 -6.82 3.17
N THR A 85 7.49 -7.39 2.09
CA THR A 85 8.24 -7.61 0.84
C THR A 85 7.99 -6.50 -0.16
N GLN A 86 6.83 -5.86 -0.10
CA GLN A 86 6.45 -4.77 -0.99
C GLN A 86 5.42 -3.86 -0.33
N GLN A 87 5.54 -2.57 -0.57
CA GLN A 87 4.53 -1.59 -0.16
C GLN A 87 4.41 -0.47 -1.20
N PHE A 88 3.19 -0.03 -1.45
CA PHE A 88 2.89 1.07 -2.38
C PHE A 88 1.51 1.65 -2.08
N ILE A 89 1.20 2.79 -2.69
CA ILE A 89 -0.13 3.41 -2.61
C ILE A 89 -0.75 3.38 -4.00
N HIS A 90 -1.95 2.82 -4.09
CA HIS A 90 -2.80 2.98 -5.26
C HIS A 90 -3.66 4.22 -5.08
N TRP A 91 -3.43 5.24 -5.90
CA TRP A 91 -4.16 6.50 -5.82
C TRP A 91 -5.55 6.38 -6.43
N ARG A 92 -6.53 7.02 -5.80
CA ARG A 92 -7.87 7.15 -6.36
C ARG A 92 -7.84 8.19 -7.48
N GLU A 93 -8.61 7.96 -8.54
CA GLU A 93 -8.81 8.96 -9.59
C GLU A 93 -9.84 10.03 -9.18
N PRO A 94 -9.60 11.32 -9.45
CA PRO A 94 -8.36 11.89 -9.99
C PRO A 94 -7.22 11.84 -8.96
N GLU A 95 -6.01 11.49 -9.43
CA GLU A 95 -4.87 11.35 -8.53
C GLU A 95 -4.51 12.67 -7.82
N PRO A 96 -4.05 12.61 -6.56
CA PRO A 96 -3.52 13.79 -5.87
C PRO A 96 -2.29 14.35 -6.61
N PRO A 97 -1.99 15.65 -6.49
CA PRO A 97 -0.75 16.23 -7.00
C PRO A 97 0.50 15.49 -6.47
N ALA A 98 1.55 15.38 -7.29
CA ALA A 98 2.77 14.64 -6.93
C ALA A 98 3.38 15.05 -5.58
N LYS A 99 3.34 16.35 -5.23
CA LYS A 99 3.80 16.86 -3.92
C LYS A 99 2.99 16.30 -2.75
N GLN A 100 1.68 16.15 -2.94
CA GLN A 100 0.79 15.55 -1.96
C GLN A 100 1.01 14.04 -1.86
N GLN A 101 1.15 13.35 -3.00
CA GLN A 101 1.49 11.92 -3.04
C GLN A 101 2.77 11.62 -2.27
N GLN A 102 3.84 12.39 -2.51
CA GLN A 102 5.13 12.24 -1.80
C GLN A 102 4.99 12.46 -0.30
N ARG A 103 4.23 13.48 0.13
CA ARG A 103 3.98 13.76 1.55
C ARG A 103 3.24 12.62 2.23
N ILE A 104 2.16 12.13 1.60
CA ILE A 104 1.36 11.02 2.12
C ILE A 104 2.22 9.75 2.18
N ALA A 105 2.92 9.42 1.09
CA ALA A 105 3.81 8.27 1.02
C ALA A 105 4.86 8.28 2.14
N ALA A 106 5.54 9.41 2.36
CA ALA A 106 6.55 9.56 3.40
C ALA A 106 5.98 9.35 4.82
N LYS A 107 4.78 9.87 5.10
CA LYS A 107 4.12 9.71 6.40
C LYS A 107 3.67 8.27 6.63
N VAL A 108 3.08 7.65 5.61
CA VAL A 108 2.40 6.36 5.73
C VAL A 108 3.36 5.18 5.67
N MET A 109 4.29 5.19 4.73
CA MET A 109 5.27 4.11 4.52
C MET A 109 6.57 4.34 5.30
N GLY A 110 6.69 5.50 5.96
CA GLY A 110 7.92 5.97 6.57
C GLY A 110 8.90 6.54 5.55
N THR A 111 9.73 7.48 5.99
CA THR A 111 10.87 7.96 5.21
C THR A 111 12.01 6.97 5.36
N GLY A 112 12.06 5.95 4.52
CA GLY A 112 13.25 5.11 4.41
C GLY A 112 14.44 5.92 3.89
N THR A 113 15.16 6.63 4.75
CA THR A 113 16.62 6.69 4.57
C THR A 113 17.10 5.27 4.82
N THR A 114 17.50 4.59 3.75
CA THR A 114 18.31 3.38 3.76
C THR A 114 19.40 3.53 4.81
N THR A 115 19.19 2.99 6.01
CA THR A 115 20.26 2.87 7.00
C THR A 115 20.89 1.52 6.73
N THR A 116 21.87 1.52 5.83
CA THR A 116 22.85 0.44 5.71
C THR A 116 23.51 0.26 7.08
N HIS A 117 23.27 -0.88 7.72
CA HIS A 117 24.04 -1.34 8.87
C HIS A 117 24.93 -2.51 8.46
#